data_AF-A0A3D2MMV8-F1
#
_entry.id   AF-A0A3D2MMV8-F1
#
_cell.length_a   1.000
_cell.length_b   1.000
_cell.length_c   1.000
_cell.angle_alpha   90.00
_cell.angle_beta   90.00
_cell.angle_gamma   90.00
#
_symmetry.space_group_name_H-M   'P 1'
#
loop_
_entity.id
_entity.type
_entity.pdbx_description
1 polymer ?
#
loop_
_entity_poly.entity_id
_entity_poly.type
_entity_poly.pdbx_seq_one_letter_code
_entity_poly.pdbx_strand_id
1 'polypeptide(L)' 'MRELDKARAYADSLIKNAPDPVFVSDLEGKILSANDAVYELLGFRTDEVLEQSLSRFISP' A
#
# COMPACT_ATOMS: atom_id res chain seq x y z
N MET A 1 -19.73 10.54 -14.90
CA MET A 1 -18.44 9.82 -14.95
C MET A 1 -17.29 10.69 -14.43
N ARG A 2 -17.05 11.90 -14.99
CA ARG A 2 -15.95 12.80 -14.59
C ARG A 2 -15.86 13.13 -13.07
N GLU A 3 -17.01 13.24 -12.40
CA GLU A 3 -17.20 13.27 -10.93
C GLU A 3 -16.42 12.19 -10.16
N LEU A 4 -16.80 10.96 -10.49
CA LEU A 4 -16.38 9.77 -9.77
C LEU A 4 -14.88 9.50 -10.00
N ASP A 5 -14.40 9.73 -11.22
CA ASP A 5 -13.00 9.52 -11.58
C ASP A 5 -12.07 10.50 -10.83
N LYS A 6 -12.48 11.76 -10.69
CA LYS A 6 -11.73 12.76 -9.90
C LYS A 6 -11.71 12.41 -8.42
N ALA A 7 -12.87 12.05 -7.86
CA ALA A 7 -12.96 11.68 -6.45
C ALA A 7 -12.10 10.46 -6.14
N ARG A 8 -12.09 9.46 -7.04
CA ARG A 8 -11.23 8.27 -6.92
C ARG A 8 -9.75 8.62 -7.01
N ALA A 9 -9.34 9.39 -8.03
CA ALA A 9 -7.94 9.80 -8.17
C ALA A 9 -7.45 10.63 -6.98
N TYR A 10 -8.33 11.48 -6.42
CA TYR A 10 -8.02 12.24 -5.22
C TYR A 10 -7.83 11.32 -4.00
N ALA A 11 -8.73 10.36 -3.79
CA ALA A 11 -8.60 9.37 -2.71
C ALA A 11 -7.33 8.52 -2.84
N ASP A 12 -7.04 8.03 -4.05
CA ASP A 12 -5.82 7.25 -4.34
C ASP A 12 -4.56 8.08 -4.05
N SER A 13 -4.57 9.37 -4.40
CA SER A 13 -3.47 10.30 -4.12
C SER A 13 -3.26 10.54 -2.63
N LEU A 14 -4.34 10.64 -1.84
CA LEU A 14 -4.24 10.81 -0.39
C LEU A 14 -3.55 9.62 0.28
N ILE A 15 -3.90 8.39 -0.13
CA ILE A 15 -3.28 7.18 0.42
C ILE A 15 -1.82 7.07 -0.04
N LYS A 16 -1.57 7.33 -1.33
CA LYS A 16 -0.23 7.21 -1.91
C LYS A 16 0.79 8.14 -1.26
N ASN A 17 0.38 9.37 -0.95
CA ASN A 17 1.25 10.40 -0.36
C ASN A 17 1.11 10.52 1.17
N ALA A 18 0.35 9.65 1.82
CA ALA A 18 0.27 9.64 3.28
C ALA A 18 1.66 9.32 3.87
N PRO A 19 2.08 10.04 4.92
CA PRO A 19 3.39 9.80 5.55
C PRO A 19 3.44 8.50 6.36
N ASP A 20 2.28 8.02 6.80
CA ASP A 20 2.18 6.75 7.51
C ASP A 20 2.18 5.58 6.51
N PRO A 21 2.93 4.50 6.78
CA PRO A 21 2.91 3.28 5.97
C PRO A 21 1.52 2.65 5.95
N VAL A 22 0.99 2.41 4.75
CA VAL A 22 -0.30 1.75 4.54
C VAL A 22 -0.12 0.54 3.63
N PHE A 23 -0.62 -0.61 4.08
CA PHE A 23 -0.72 -1.84 3.30
C PHE A 23 -2.19 -2.18 3.05
N VAL A 24 -2.47 -2.73 1.87
CA VAL A 24 -3.71 -3.43 1.58
C VAL A 24 -3.37 -4.90 1.36
N SER A 25 -3.97 -5.79 2.14
CA SER A 25 -3.83 -7.24 1.97
C SER A 25 -5.15 -7.90 1.61
N ASP A 26 -5.08 -9.12 1.09
CA ASP A 26 -6.23 -10.02 1.13
C ASP A 26 -6.46 -10.56 2.55
N LEU A 27 -7.46 -11.44 2.68
CA LEU A 27 -7.83 -12.05 3.96
C LEU A 27 -6.81 -13.07 4.49
N GLU A 28 -5.91 -13.57 3.62
CA GLU A 28 -4.82 -14.47 3.99
C GLU A 28 -3.53 -13.69 4.34
N GLY A 29 -3.60 -12.35 4.29
CA GLY A 29 -2.48 -11.47 4.62
C GLY A 29 -1.49 -11.30 3.48
N LYS A 30 -1.82 -11.69 2.25
CA LYS A 30 -0.98 -11.41 1.08
C LYS A 30 -1.13 -9.94 0.69
N ILE A 31 -0.01 -9.23 0.57
CA ILE A 31 0.02 -7.81 0.24
C ILE A 31 -0.37 -7.61 -1.22
N LEU A 32 -1.46 -6.87 -1.44
CA LEU A 32 -1.98 -6.49 -2.76
C LEU A 32 -1.51 -5.10 -3.19
N SER A 33 -1.30 -4.19 -2.24
CA SER A 33 -0.83 -2.83 -2.50
C SER A 33 -0.17 -2.24 -1.26
N ALA A 34 0.72 -1.28 -1.46
CA ALA A 34 1.33 -0.48 -0.40
C ALA A 34 1.60 0.94 -0.92
N ASN A 35 1.58 1.94 -0.03
CA ASN A 35 1.94 3.32 -0.38
C ASN A 35 3.47 3.53 -0.37
N ASP A 36 3.91 4.71 -0.82
CA ASP A 36 5.34 4.99 -0.98
C ASP A 36 6.10 4.95 0.37
N ALA A 37 5.42 5.37 1.47
CA ALA A 37 5.96 5.34 2.82
C ALA A 37 6.33 3.92 3.32
N VAL A 38 5.68 2.87 2.82
CA VAL A 38 6.06 1.47 3.13
C VAL A 38 7.44 1.13 2.60
N TYR A 39 7.71 1.49 1.34
CA TYR A 39 8.97 1.17 0.69
C TYR A 39 10.13 1.95 1.31
N GLU A 40 9.87 3.19 1.71
CA GLU A 40 10.82 4.01 2.46
C GLU A 40 11.09 3.43 3.86
N LEU A 41 10.06 3.00 4.58
CA LEU A 41 10.22 2.41 5.92
C LEU A 41 10.98 1.09 5.88
N LEU A 42 10.58 0.18 5.00
CA LEU A 42 11.14 -1.17 4.97
C LEU A 42 12.46 -1.25 4.20
N GLY A 43 12.76 -0.28 3.34
CA GLY A 43 13.95 -0.27 2.49
C GLY A 43 13.94 -1.31 1.36
N PHE A 44 12.78 -1.90 1.08
CA PHE A 44 12.59 -2.87 0.00
C PHE A 44 11.98 -2.21 -1.25
N ARG A 45 12.26 -2.80 -2.41
CA ARG A 45 11.61 -2.41 -3.65
C ARG A 45 10.16 -2.89 -3.71
N THR A 46 9.37 -2.24 -4.55
CA THR A 46 7.95 -2.58 -4.77
C THR A 46 7.72 -4.07 -5.05
N ASP A 47 8.53 -4.66 -5.92
CA ASP A 47 8.46 -6.06 -6.33
C ASP A 47 8.86 -7.05 -5.22
N GLU A 48 9.58 -6.58 -4.20
CA GLU A 48 9.98 -7.40 -3.05
C GLU A 48 8.92 -7.41 -1.93
N VAL A 49 7.96 -6.48 -1.96
CA VAL A 49 6.90 -6.33 -0.95
C VAL A 49 5.57 -6.88 -1.45
N LEU A 50 5.20 -6.58 -2.70
CA LEU A 50 3.95 -7.05 -3.27
C LEU A 50 3.94 -8.58 -3.36
N GLU A 51 2.75 -9.17 -3.24
CA GLU A 51 2.51 -10.62 -3.30
C GLU A 51 3.15 -11.42 -2.15
N GLN A 52 3.83 -10.76 -1.20
CA GLN A 52 4.38 -11.38 0.00
C GLN A 52 3.35 -11.42 1.13
N SER A 53 3.55 -12.30 2.12
CA SER A 53 2.77 -12.28 3.36
C SER A 53 3.17 -11.09 4.24
N LEU A 54 2.17 -10.37 4.76
CA LEU A 54 2.35 -9.26 5.71
C LEU A 54 3.17 -9.68 6.94
N SER A 55 2.99 -10.92 7.40
CA SER A 55 3.69 -11.51 8.55
C SER A 55 5.22 -11.56 8.40
N ARG A 56 5.74 -11.47 7.16
CA ARG A 56 7.18 -11.37 6.87
C ARG A 56 7.78 -10.08 7.38
N PHE A 57 7.01 -8.99 7.35
CA PHE A 57 7.49 -7.64 7.65
C PHE A 57 7.03 -7.15 9.02
N ILE A 58 5.88 -7.63 9.47
CA ILE A 58 5.26 -7.23 10.73
C ILE A 58 5.14 -8.48 11.59
N SER A 59 6.06 -8.62 12.55
CA SER A 59 5.95 -9.64 13.60
C SER A 59 4.91 -9.19 14.64
N PRO A 60 4.27 -10.12 15.37
CA PRO A 60 3.47 -9.79 16.55
C PRO A 60 4.22 -8.96 17.58
#